data_AF-A0A4Q4YUQ6-F1
#
_entry.id   AF-A0A4Q4YUQ6-F1
#
_cell.length_a   1.000
_cell.length_b   1.000
_cell.length_c   1.000
_cell.angle_alpha   90.00
_cell.angle_beta   90.00
_cell.angle_gamma   90.00
#
_symmetry.space_group_name_H-M   'P 1'
#
loop_
_entity.id
_entity.type
_entity.pdbx_description
1 polymer ?
#
loop_
_entity_poly.entity_id
_entity_poly.type
_entity_poly.pdbx_seq_one_letter_code
_entity_poly.pdbx_strand_id
1 'polypeptide(L)'
;MDDSYPINCFLGFACDWAGSFSKASCFDDPQDPGRSVFRVRHVVRLFESKVVNNNHEEPEEENYDRGLALHRVAGWFPSLGGRSNIAFAEKRVSLLLLWSAMKNEYRELPVFKVVILNDVGYSYESLDWPLDHGLTISGRAAGFQFLQLTIYKVLKFWADEWTQCLENLDETAEEILDEDTMQNLMFDGSFQRSKLYFETLQILRIFADNIRFTGNDLEDIGHHFTGPPKYIAEYLLQLPYAGPYATIVAQEVEALQANWNIVTKFHHETEQRLLQRIEEKAEEVKSLRDGLLNATSLLEASQSTKMSRYIIAFTVVTIAYLPPSFVATAFGTQLFNDRDNAVTITKYKWIL
;
A
#
# COMPACT_ATOMS: atom_id res chain seq x y z
N MET A 1 -13.80 20.54 46.02
CA MET A 1 -15.13 20.13 45.54
C MET A 1 -14.89 19.62 44.13
N ASP A 2 -14.55 18.33 44.07
CA ASP A 2 -14.28 17.59 42.83
C ASP A 2 -15.60 17.06 42.30
N ASP A 3 -16.29 17.87 41.50
CA ASP A 3 -17.49 17.45 40.79
C ASP A 3 -17.09 16.76 39.47
N SER A 4 -16.55 15.55 39.58
CA SER A 4 -16.37 14.64 38.45
C SER A 4 -17.69 13.92 38.18
N TYR A 5 -18.55 14.52 37.36
CA TYR A 5 -19.79 13.89 36.91
C TYR A 5 -19.48 12.71 35.96
N PRO A 6 -20.17 11.56 36.10
CA PRO A 6 -19.95 10.40 35.25
C PRO A 6 -20.43 10.68 33.81
N ILE A 7 -19.49 10.70 32.87
CA ILE A 7 -19.78 10.76 31.43
C ILE A 7 -20.33 9.39 31.01
N ASN A 8 -21.64 9.32 30.74
CA ASN A 8 -22.28 8.09 30.24
C ASN A 8 -21.96 7.89 28.74
N CYS A 9 -20.82 7.28 28.45
CA CYS A 9 -20.44 6.82 27.10
C CYS A 9 -21.13 5.49 26.77
N PHE A 10 -21.97 5.46 25.74
CA PHE A 10 -22.47 4.21 25.17
C PHE A 10 -21.78 3.97 23.82
N LEU A 11 -20.89 2.99 23.73
CA LEU A 11 -20.41 2.47 22.44
C LEU A 11 -21.49 1.57 21.82
N GLY A 12 -21.70 1.70 20.52
CA GLY A 12 -22.52 0.76 19.75
C GLY A 12 -21.65 0.08 18.71
N PHE A 13 -21.86 -1.23 18.52
CA PHE A 13 -21.24 -2.01 17.46
C PHE A 13 -22.28 -2.21 16.35
N ALA A 14 -21.88 -2.02 15.09
CA ALA A 14 -22.72 -2.30 13.94
C ALA A 14 -21.86 -2.91 12.84
N CYS A 15 -21.93 -4.23 12.65
CA CYS A 15 -21.44 -4.83 11.42
C CYS A 15 -22.27 -4.28 10.25
N ASP A 16 -21.63 -4.08 9.10
CA ASP A 16 -22.18 -3.56 7.85
C ASP A 16 -22.20 -2.04 7.69
N TRP A 17 -21.18 -1.52 7.00
CA TRP A 17 -21.28 -0.20 6.39
C TRP A 17 -20.37 -0.04 5.16
N ALA A 18 -20.96 0.39 4.04
CA ALA A 18 -20.29 0.55 2.76
C ALA A 18 -20.11 2.03 2.39
N GLY A 19 -18.85 2.41 2.15
CA GLY A 19 -18.48 3.69 1.54
C GLY A 19 -17.22 4.32 2.13
N SER A 20 -16.22 4.58 1.30
CA SER A 20 -15.09 5.46 1.61
C SER A 20 -15.55 6.91 1.44
N PHE A 21 -15.92 7.58 2.54
CA PHE A 21 -16.20 9.02 2.55
C PHE A 21 -15.88 9.61 3.93
N SER A 22 -14.86 10.45 4.01
CA SER A 22 -14.73 11.50 5.02
C SER A 22 -15.85 12.53 4.76
N LYS A 23 -16.91 12.51 5.58
CA LYS A 23 -17.99 13.50 5.45
C LYS A 23 -18.56 13.83 6.82
N ALA A 24 -18.37 15.06 7.25
CA ALA A 24 -19.18 15.62 8.31
C ALA A 24 -20.51 16.13 7.73
N SER A 25 -21.62 15.80 8.37
CA SER A 25 -22.93 16.29 7.94
C SER A 25 -23.84 16.49 9.15
N CYS A 26 -24.54 17.62 9.15
CA CYS A 26 -25.59 17.93 10.11
C CYS A 26 -26.93 17.65 9.43
N PHE A 27 -27.77 16.82 10.07
CA PHE A 27 -29.13 16.54 9.60
C PHE A 27 -30.12 16.82 10.73
N ASP A 28 -31.25 17.41 10.38
CA ASP A 28 -32.43 17.41 11.24
C ASP A 28 -33.04 16.01 11.20
N ASP A 29 -33.37 15.45 12.37
CA ASP A 29 -34.03 14.14 12.46
C ASP A 29 -35.43 14.25 11.82
N PRO A 30 -35.73 13.50 10.74
CA PRO A 30 -37.03 13.57 10.08
C PRO A 30 -38.20 13.11 10.98
N GLN A 31 -37.90 12.42 12.10
CA GLN A 31 -38.90 12.02 13.08
C GLN A 31 -39.00 13.00 14.27
N ASP A 32 -38.02 13.89 14.47
CA ASP A 32 -38.01 14.87 15.56
C ASP A 32 -37.31 16.17 15.13
N PRO A 33 -38.05 17.18 14.62
CA PRO A 33 -37.49 18.42 14.08
C PRO A 33 -36.81 19.31 15.13
N GLY A 34 -36.80 18.92 16.42
CA GLY A 34 -36.01 19.58 17.47
C GLY A 34 -34.61 19.01 17.67
N ARG A 35 -34.25 17.94 16.96
CA ARG A 35 -33.02 17.17 17.17
C ARG A 35 -32.07 17.29 15.98
N SER A 36 -30.98 18.01 16.19
CA SER A 36 -29.85 18.08 15.27
C SER A 36 -28.88 16.93 15.56
N VAL A 37 -28.64 16.08 14.57
CA VAL A 37 -27.66 14.98 14.67
C VAL A 37 -26.45 15.33 13.81
N PHE A 38 -25.30 15.48 14.47
CA PHE A 38 -24.03 15.65 13.78
C PHE A 38 -23.38 14.29 13.60
N ARG A 39 -22.97 13.99 12.37
CA ARG A 39 -22.25 12.76 12.01
C ARG A 39 -20.89 13.11 11.46
N VAL A 40 -19.84 12.58 12.08
CA VAL A 40 -18.47 12.57 11.52
C VAL A 40 -18.12 11.14 11.17
N ARG A 41 -17.61 10.95 9.95
CA ARG A 41 -17.12 9.66 9.45
C ARG A 41 -15.66 9.79 9.09
N HIS A 42 -14.85 8.83 9.53
CA HIS A 42 -13.44 8.72 9.18
C HIS A 42 -13.10 7.25 8.93
N VAL A 43 -12.22 6.99 7.95
CA VAL A 43 -11.73 5.64 7.66
C VAL A 43 -10.22 5.69 7.65
N VAL A 44 -9.58 4.94 8.53
CA VAL A 44 -8.13 4.73 8.52
C VAL A 44 -7.85 3.41 7.82
N ARG A 45 -6.94 3.43 6.84
CA ARG A 45 -6.48 2.23 6.13
C ARG A 45 -5.10 1.85 6.64
N LEU A 46 -4.93 0.58 6.97
CA LEU A 46 -3.66 0.02 7.41
C LEU A 46 -3.42 -1.32 6.72
N PHE A 47 -2.18 -1.79 6.72
CA PHE A 47 -1.83 -3.09 6.16
C PHE A 47 -1.26 -3.93 7.28
N GLU A 48 -1.86 -5.09 7.50
CA GLU A 48 -1.27 -6.12 8.34
C GLU A 48 -0.44 -7.04 7.45
N SER A 49 0.72 -7.43 7.96
CA SER A 49 1.56 -8.46 7.36
C SER A 49 1.51 -9.73 8.20
N LYS A 50 1.31 -10.89 7.56
CA LYS A 50 1.23 -12.19 8.24
C LYS A 50 2.15 -13.20 7.58
N VAL A 51 2.83 -13.99 8.41
CA VAL A 51 3.54 -15.19 7.98
C VAL A 51 2.52 -16.32 7.77
N VAL A 52 2.34 -16.74 6.52
CA VAL A 52 1.48 -17.86 6.11
C VAL A 52 2.32 -19.13 6.09
N ASN A 53 1.97 -20.12 6.91
CA ASN A 53 2.63 -21.42 6.89
C ASN A 53 2.22 -22.21 5.64
N ASN A 54 3.18 -22.92 5.03
CA ASN A 54 3.14 -23.64 3.73
C ASN A 54 2.02 -24.67 3.49
N ASN A 55 0.97 -24.73 4.32
CA ASN A 55 -0.16 -25.63 4.13
C ASN A 55 -1.19 -25.05 3.14
N HIS A 56 -0.80 -24.68 1.92
CA HIS A 56 -1.72 -24.39 0.79
C HIS A 56 -2.96 -23.50 1.05
N GLU A 57 -3.02 -22.78 2.16
CA GLU A 57 -3.99 -21.75 2.42
C GLU A 57 -3.46 -20.52 1.67
N GLU A 58 -3.98 -20.29 0.47
CA GLU A 58 -3.99 -18.92 -0.05
C GLU A 58 -4.49 -18.02 1.10
N PRO A 59 -3.92 -16.81 1.33
CA PRO A 59 -4.45 -15.89 2.33
C PRO A 59 -5.91 -15.84 2.00
N GLU A 60 -6.74 -16.35 2.92
CA GLU A 60 -8.13 -16.62 2.61
C GLU A 60 -8.62 -15.35 1.91
N GLU A 61 -9.00 -15.46 0.63
CA GLU A 61 -10.19 -14.74 0.22
C GLU A 61 -11.20 -15.29 1.22
N GLU A 62 -11.28 -14.69 2.41
CA GLU A 62 -12.35 -14.91 3.35
C GLU A 62 -13.53 -14.70 2.45
N ASN A 63 -14.16 -15.81 2.09
CA ASN A 63 -15.18 -15.80 1.09
C ASN A 63 -16.32 -15.09 1.80
N TYR A 64 -16.37 -13.76 1.66
CA TYR A 64 -17.41 -12.87 2.12
C TYR A 64 -18.67 -13.12 1.27
N ASP A 65 -19.01 -14.40 1.05
CA ASP A 65 -20.15 -14.90 0.29
C ASP A 65 -21.47 -14.68 1.05
N ARG A 66 -21.45 -13.87 2.13
CA ARG A 66 -22.64 -13.42 2.86
C ARG A 66 -22.55 -11.97 3.35
N GLY A 67 -21.94 -11.07 2.57
CA GLY A 67 -21.90 -9.64 2.92
C GLY A 67 -21.42 -8.71 1.80
N LEU A 68 -21.49 -7.40 2.03
CA LEU A 68 -21.03 -6.34 1.12
C LEU A 68 -19.55 -6.53 0.74
N ALA A 69 -19.28 -7.02 -0.48
CA ALA A 69 -17.93 -7.13 -1.03
C ALA A 69 -17.30 -5.73 -1.21
N LEU A 70 -16.50 -5.31 -0.26
CA LEU A 70 -15.71 -4.08 -0.31
C LEU A 70 -14.28 -4.45 -0.76
N HIS A 71 -13.95 -4.25 -2.03
CA HIS A 71 -12.61 -4.55 -2.59
C HIS A 71 -11.50 -4.07 -1.64
N ARG A 72 -10.68 -5.00 -1.16
CA ARG A 72 -9.49 -4.79 -0.33
C ARG A 72 -8.24 -5.04 -1.17
N VAL A 73 -7.19 -4.28 -0.92
CA VAL A 73 -5.87 -4.56 -1.49
C VAL A 73 -5.21 -5.65 -0.64
N ALA A 74 -4.90 -6.79 -1.25
CA ALA A 74 -4.12 -7.85 -0.61
C ALA A 74 -3.11 -8.40 -1.60
N GLY A 75 -2.05 -9.00 -1.09
CA GLY A 75 -1.00 -9.55 -1.92
C GLY A 75 0.05 -10.29 -1.11
N TRP A 76 1.09 -10.70 -1.82
CA TRP A 76 2.24 -11.37 -1.24
C TRP A 76 3.47 -10.49 -1.38
N PHE A 77 4.34 -10.51 -0.37
CA PHE A 77 5.64 -9.90 -0.55
C PHE A 77 6.43 -10.67 -1.63
N PRO A 78 7.23 -9.98 -2.46
CA PRO A 78 8.02 -10.64 -3.49
C PRO A 78 9.14 -11.49 -2.85
N SER A 79 9.46 -12.67 -3.40
CA SER A 79 10.59 -13.50 -2.92
C SER A 79 11.33 -14.24 -4.05
N LEU A 80 12.61 -14.54 -3.82
CA LEU A 80 13.48 -15.29 -4.74
C LEU A 80 13.17 -16.80 -4.69
N GLY A 81 12.17 -17.24 -5.46
CA GLY A 81 11.86 -18.67 -5.61
C GLY A 81 10.37 -19.03 -5.69
N GLY A 82 9.47 -18.05 -5.55
CA GLY A 82 8.02 -18.29 -5.63
C GLY A 82 7.20 -17.30 -4.82
N ARG A 83 6.06 -17.76 -4.30
CA ARG A 83 5.27 -16.99 -3.32
C ARG A 83 6.08 -16.89 -2.03
N SER A 84 6.22 -15.69 -1.48
CA SER A 84 6.80 -15.54 -0.14
C SER A 84 5.87 -16.19 0.88
N ASN A 85 6.41 -16.52 2.05
CA ASN A 85 5.59 -16.92 3.19
C ASN A 85 4.95 -15.70 3.86
N ILE A 86 5.08 -14.48 3.33
CA ILE A 86 4.61 -13.26 3.98
C ILE A 86 3.56 -12.61 3.08
N ALA A 87 2.31 -12.64 3.53
CA ALA A 87 1.20 -11.95 2.86
C ALA A 87 0.97 -10.59 3.52
N PHE A 88 0.43 -9.65 2.76
CA PHE A 88 -0.11 -8.40 3.28
C PHE A 88 -1.58 -8.27 2.89
N ALA A 89 -2.39 -7.71 3.80
CA ALA A 89 -3.79 -7.44 3.55
C ALA A 89 -4.19 -6.07 4.11
N GLU A 90 -4.93 -5.31 3.31
CA GLU A 90 -5.53 -4.05 3.73
C GLU A 90 -6.61 -4.32 4.78
N LYS A 91 -6.48 -3.66 5.92
CA LYS A 91 -7.50 -3.55 6.96
C LYS A 91 -8.00 -2.12 7.07
N ARG A 92 -9.25 -1.97 7.50
CA ARG A 92 -9.85 -0.66 7.72
C ARG A 92 -10.36 -0.51 9.13
N VAL A 93 -10.23 0.70 9.66
CA VAL A 93 -10.87 1.14 10.89
C VAL A 93 -11.76 2.33 10.55
N SER A 94 -13.08 2.14 10.65
CA SER A 94 -14.07 3.18 10.42
C SER A 94 -14.58 3.72 11.75
N LEU A 95 -14.52 5.04 11.91
CA LEU A 95 -14.99 5.76 13.08
C LEU A 95 -16.23 6.58 12.72
N LEU A 96 -17.27 6.45 13.53
CA LEU A 96 -18.49 7.24 13.42
C LEU A 96 -18.81 7.89 14.77
N LEU A 97 -18.82 9.21 14.80
CA LEU A 97 -19.38 9.97 15.92
C LEU A 97 -20.85 10.27 15.63
N LEU A 98 -21.72 9.82 16.53
CA LEU A 98 -23.12 10.21 16.62
C LEU A 98 -23.26 11.19 17.78
N TRP A 99 -23.45 12.45 17.46
CA TRP A 99 -23.70 13.48 18.46
C TRP A 99 -25.16 13.90 18.41
N SER A 100 -25.82 13.93 19.58
CA SER A 100 -27.17 14.43 19.74
C SER A 100 -27.17 15.62 20.69
N ALA A 101 -27.35 16.82 20.15
CA ALA A 101 -27.63 18.01 20.94
C ALA A 101 -29.11 17.98 21.34
N MET A 102 -29.49 17.16 22.32
CA MET A 102 -30.85 17.27 22.87
C MET A 102 -30.96 18.60 23.63
N LYS A 103 -31.86 19.49 23.20
CA LYS A 103 -32.39 20.57 24.03
C LYS A 103 -33.34 19.98 25.07
N ASN A 104 -32.81 19.28 26.07
CA ASN A 104 -33.63 18.92 27.23
C ASN A 104 -33.36 19.92 28.34
N GLU A 105 -34.42 20.54 28.87
CA GLU A 105 -34.40 21.44 30.04
C GLU A 105 -33.79 20.78 31.29
N TYR A 106 -33.52 19.46 31.26
CA TYR A 106 -33.05 18.64 32.38
C TYR A 106 -31.70 17.95 32.15
N ARG A 107 -31.01 18.13 31.00
CA ARG A 107 -29.67 17.55 30.78
C ARG A 107 -28.67 18.63 30.39
N GLU A 108 -27.67 18.85 31.24
CA GLU A 108 -26.63 19.87 31.05
C GLU A 108 -25.53 19.44 30.04
N LEU A 109 -25.45 18.14 29.71
CA LEU A 109 -24.41 17.56 28.87
C LEU A 109 -24.97 16.85 27.63
N PRO A 110 -24.35 17.04 26.44
CA PRO A 110 -24.75 16.36 25.21
C PRO A 110 -24.49 14.86 25.31
N VAL A 111 -25.37 14.07 24.68
CA VAL A 111 -25.21 12.62 24.58
C VAL A 111 -24.52 12.32 23.26
N PHE A 112 -23.43 11.58 23.32
CA PHE A 112 -22.71 11.12 22.14
C PHE A 112 -22.47 9.61 22.19
N LYS A 113 -22.30 9.03 21.01
CA LYS A 113 -21.90 7.64 20.80
C LYS A 113 -20.82 7.62 19.74
N VAL A 114 -19.67 7.02 20.05
CA VAL A 114 -18.65 6.70 19.05
C VAL A 114 -18.78 5.22 18.71
N VAL A 115 -18.90 4.95 17.42
CA VAL A 115 -18.96 3.61 16.84
C VAL A 115 -17.64 3.37 16.13
N ILE A 116 -16.98 2.28 16.47
CA ILE A 116 -15.73 1.83 15.86
C ILE A 116 -16.01 0.53 15.15
N LEU A 117 -15.81 0.51 13.83
CA LEU A 117 -15.90 -0.70 13.02
C LEU A 117 -14.49 -1.01 12.54
N ASN A 118 -13.99 -2.21 12.81
CA ASN A 118 -12.63 -2.57 12.44
C ASN A 118 -12.55 -4.00 11.92
N ASP A 119 -11.61 -4.19 10.99
CA ASP A 119 -11.25 -5.50 10.44
C ASP A 119 -10.17 -6.20 11.32
N VAL A 120 -9.72 -5.56 12.41
CA VAL A 120 -8.47 -5.90 13.10
C VAL A 120 -8.69 -6.77 14.34
N GLY A 121 -9.92 -7.19 14.64
CA GLY A 121 -10.21 -7.90 15.90
C GLY A 121 -9.80 -7.07 17.13
N TYR A 122 -9.79 -5.73 16.98
CA TYR A 122 -9.31 -4.80 18.00
C TYR A 122 -10.22 -4.90 19.23
N SER A 123 -9.78 -5.63 20.25
CA SER A 123 -10.53 -5.84 21.49
C SER A 123 -10.48 -4.59 22.35
N TYR A 124 -11.64 -4.17 22.87
CA TYR A 124 -11.80 -3.03 23.76
C TYR A 124 -10.91 -3.09 25.02
N GLU A 125 -10.48 -4.28 25.44
CA GLU A 125 -9.62 -4.49 26.62
C GLU A 125 -8.21 -3.88 26.48
N SER A 126 -7.73 -3.60 25.26
CA SER A 126 -6.45 -2.92 25.06
C SER A 126 -6.53 -1.39 25.12
N LEU A 127 -7.74 -0.82 25.14
CA LEU A 127 -7.94 0.58 25.51
C LEU A 127 -7.94 0.68 27.04
N ASP A 128 -6.77 0.53 27.65
CA ASP A 128 -6.55 1.24 28.91
C ASP A 128 -6.59 2.74 28.57
N TRP A 129 -7.33 3.54 29.34
CA TRP A 129 -7.54 4.97 29.08
C TRP A 129 -6.72 5.84 30.02
N PRO A 130 -5.38 5.75 30.08
CA PRO A 130 -4.65 6.79 30.76
C PRO A 130 -4.80 8.04 29.88
N LEU A 131 -5.37 9.12 30.43
CA LEU A 131 -5.50 10.45 29.81
C LEU A 131 -4.13 11.12 29.53
N ASP A 132 -3.05 10.34 29.42
CA ASP A 132 -1.65 10.75 29.54
C ASP A 132 -1.02 11.18 28.21
N HIS A 133 -1.82 11.67 27.27
CA HIS A 133 -1.36 12.10 25.95
C HIS A 133 -1.53 13.61 25.73
N GLY A 134 -1.81 14.36 26.79
CA GLY A 134 -2.09 15.80 26.72
C GLY A 134 -3.43 16.14 26.06
N LEU A 135 -4.24 15.11 25.74
CA LEU A 135 -5.57 15.26 25.18
C LEU A 135 -6.58 15.49 26.31
N THR A 136 -7.40 16.53 26.16
CA THR A 136 -8.38 16.95 27.17
C THR A 136 -9.78 16.48 26.79
N ILE A 137 -10.50 15.89 27.75
CA ILE A 137 -11.93 15.52 27.59
C ILE A 137 -12.71 16.20 28.70
N SER A 138 -13.56 17.16 28.33
CA SER A 138 -14.33 17.94 29.28
C SER A 138 -15.53 18.64 28.63
N GLY A 139 -16.50 18.98 29.47
CA GLY A 139 -17.61 19.87 29.11
C GLY A 139 -18.52 19.31 28.02
N ARG A 140 -19.09 20.23 27.25
CA ARG A 140 -20.02 19.91 26.15
C ARG A 140 -19.28 19.39 24.93
N ALA A 141 -18.02 19.78 24.73
CA ALA A 141 -17.15 19.29 23.65
C ALA A 141 -16.68 17.83 23.79
N ALA A 142 -16.97 17.17 24.92
CA ALA A 142 -16.46 15.85 25.27
C ALA A 142 -16.61 14.80 24.15
N GLY A 143 -17.72 14.81 23.39
CA GLY A 143 -17.92 13.84 22.31
C GLY A 143 -16.93 13.98 21.14
N PHE A 144 -16.59 15.22 20.78
CA PHE A 144 -15.61 15.49 19.72
C PHE A 144 -14.20 15.26 20.23
N GLN A 145 -13.90 15.66 21.47
CA GLN A 145 -12.61 15.39 22.10
C GLN A 145 -12.35 13.89 22.23
N PHE A 146 -13.39 13.11 22.58
CA PHE A 146 -13.32 11.66 22.63
C PHE A 146 -13.11 11.04 21.24
N LEU A 147 -13.75 11.59 20.19
CA LEU A 147 -13.47 11.20 18.80
C LEU A 147 -12.00 11.47 18.44
N GLN A 148 -11.46 12.65 18.80
CA GLN A 148 -10.06 13.00 18.54
C GLN A 148 -9.09 12.05 19.25
N LEU A 149 -9.37 11.70 20.51
CA LEU A 149 -8.60 10.69 21.25
C LEU A 149 -8.69 9.32 20.59
N THR A 150 -9.88 8.94 20.11
CA THR A 150 -10.07 7.67 19.40
C THR A 150 -9.26 7.64 18.10
N ILE A 151 -9.30 8.71 17.31
CA ILE A 151 -8.48 8.88 16.11
C ILE A 151 -7.01 8.75 16.47
N TYR A 152 -6.52 9.48 17.48
CA TYR A 152 -5.13 9.41 17.93
C TYR A 152 -4.66 7.99 18.24
N LYS A 153 -5.48 7.21 18.97
CA LYS A 153 -5.16 5.80 19.29
C LYS A 153 -5.14 4.92 18.04
N VAL A 154 -6.10 5.10 17.14
CA VAL A 154 -6.12 4.38 15.86
C VAL A 154 -4.89 4.74 15.02
N LEU A 155 -4.44 5.99 15.04
CA LEU A 155 -3.24 6.43 14.34
C LEU A 155 -1.95 5.85 14.95
N LYS A 156 -1.88 5.67 16.27
CA LYS A 156 -0.77 4.94 16.90
C LYS A 156 -0.71 3.51 16.40
N PHE A 157 -1.84 2.81 16.45
CA PHE A 157 -1.92 1.44 15.94
C PHE A 157 -1.57 1.36 14.46
N TRP A 158 -2.09 2.27 13.64
CA TRP A 158 -1.75 2.43 12.23
C TRP A 158 -0.24 2.61 12.02
N ALA A 159 0.42 3.44 12.85
CA ALA A 159 1.85 3.69 12.78
C ALA A 159 2.67 2.42 13.03
N ASP A 160 2.28 1.64 14.03
CA ASP A 160 2.95 0.40 14.42
C ASP A 160 2.79 -0.66 13.32
N GLU A 161 1.57 -0.85 12.80
CA GLU A 161 1.29 -1.80 11.71
C GLU A 161 2.04 -1.46 10.42
N TRP A 162 2.08 -0.18 10.04
CA TRP A 162 2.88 0.25 8.89
C TRP A 162 4.37 0.06 9.11
N THR A 163 4.86 0.32 10.32
CA THR A 163 6.27 0.10 10.66
C THR A 163 6.63 -1.38 10.51
N GLN A 164 5.80 -2.28 11.04
CA GLN A 164 5.99 -3.72 10.93
C GLN A 164 5.86 -4.23 9.49
N CYS A 165 4.89 -3.72 8.74
CA CYS A 165 4.70 -4.06 7.33
C CYS A 165 5.94 -3.69 6.48
N LEU A 166 6.54 -2.52 6.73
CA LEU A 166 7.77 -2.11 6.06
C LEU A 166 9.00 -2.89 6.54
N GLU A 167 9.08 -3.29 7.80
CA GLU A 167 10.13 -4.17 8.31
C GLU A 167 10.10 -5.53 7.61
N ASN A 168 8.92 -6.14 7.46
CA ASN A 168 8.77 -7.39 6.74
C ASN A 168 9.14 -7.27 5.25
N LEU A 169 8.84 -6.12 4.63
CA LEU A 169 9.28 -5.83 3.27
C LEU A 169 10.82 -5.71 3.19
N ASP A 170 11.44 -5.08 4.18
CA ASP A 170 12.90 -4.93 4.24
C ASP A 170 13.59 -6.28 4.36
N GLU A 171 13.08 -7.20 5.19
CA GLU A 171 13.62 -8.56 5.30
C GLU A 171 13.59 -9.31 3.95
N THR A 172 12.50 -9.18 3.18
CA THR A 172 12.44 -9.77 1.83
C THR A 172 13.38 -9.09 0.84
N ALA A 173 13.72 -7.82 1.06
CA ALA A 173 14.68 -7.10 0.23
C ALA A 173 16.14 -7.43 0.58
N GLU A 174 16.45 -7.75 1.84
CA GLU A 174 17.79 -8.17 2.27
C GLU A 174 18.19 -9.55 1.74
N GLU A 175 17.22 -10.47 1.58
CA GLU A 175 17.44 -11.76 0.89
C GLU A 175 17.97 -11.56 -0.55
N ILE A 176 17.75 -10.38 -1.14
CA ILE A 176 18.22 -10.03 -2.49
C ILE A 176 19.73 -9.73 -2.52
N LEU A 177 20.33 -9.40 -1.38
CA LEU A 177 21.70 -8.88 -1.27
C LEU A 177 22.75 -9.92 -0.83
N ASP A 178 22.37 -11.20 -0.67
CA ASP A 178 23.28 -12.23 -0.18
C ASP A 178 24.53 -12.43 -1.08
N GLU A 179 25.70 -12.53 -0.44
CA GLU A 179 27.03 -12.32 -1.06
C GLU A 179 27.41 -13.46 -2.02
N ASP A 180 26.95 -14.69 -1.76
CA ASP A 180 27.06 -15.84 -2.68
C ASP A 180 26.18 -15.68 -3.93
N THR A 181 25.10 -14.88 -3.84
CA THR A 181 24.26 -14.53 -4.99
C THR A 181 24.75 -13.31 -5.77
N MET A 182 25.73 -12.55 -5.25
CA MET A 182 26.32 -11.37 -5.90
C MET A 182 27.05 -11.71 -7.23
N GLN A 183 27.68 -12.88 -7.31
CA GLN A 183 28.28 -13.35 -8.57
C GLN A 183 27.23 -13.80 -9.61
N ASN A 184 26.09 -14.31 -9.16
CA ASN A 184 24.92 -14.58 -10.01
C ASN A 184 24.10 -13.31 -10.32
N LEU A 185 24.36 -12.21 -9.59
CA LEU A 185 23.70 -10.90 -9.69
C LEU A 185 24.07 -10.13 -10.94
N MET A 186 25.15 -10.51 -11.60
CA MET A 186 25.48 -9.91 -12.90
C MET A 186 24.55 -10.38 -14.03
N PHE A 187 23.87 -11.53 -13.88
CA PHE A 187 23.17 -12.17 -15.01
C PHE A 187 21.82 -12.74 -14.61
N ASP A 188 20.73 -12.03 -14.93
CA ASP A 188 19.38 -12.58 -14.81
C ASP A 188 18.98 -13.29 -16.10
N GLY A 189 19.44 -14.53 -16.27
CA GLY A 189 19.06 -15.37 -17.43
C GLY A 189 17.58 -15.78 -17.43
N SER A 190 16.84 -15.52 -16.36
CA SER A 190 15.46 -16.02 -16.12
C SER A 190 14.41 -14.91 -15.95
N PHE A 191 14.82 -13.64 -15.95
CA PHE A 191 14.01 -12.45 -15.66
C PHE A 191 13.37 -12.40 -14.27
N GLN A 192 13.67 -13.34 -13.38
CA GLN A 192 13.04 -13.47 -12.06
C GLN A 192 13.41 -12.30 -11.13
N ARG A 193 14.65 -11.81 -11.20
CA ARG A 193 15.13 -10.70 -10.35
C ARG A 193 14.60 -9.36 -10.85
N SER A 194 14.55 -9.19 -12.17
CA SER A 194 13.95 -8.01 -12.78
C SER A 194 12.46 -7.88 -12.42
N LYS A 195 11.74 -9.02 -12.42
CA LYS A 195 10.36 -9.10 -11.95
C LYS A 195 10.23 -8.76 -10.46
N LEU A 196 11.08 -9.33 -9.61
CA LEU A 196 11.09 -9.07 -8.17
C LEU A 196 11.23 -7.58 -7.87
N TYR A 197 12.25 -6.91 -8.43
CA TYR A 197 12.45 -5.47 -8.24
C TYR A 197 11.26 -4.65 -8.73
N PHE A 198 10.65 -5.04 -9.85
CA PHE A 198 9.46 -4.37 -10.35
C PHE A 198 8.29 -4.51 -9.38
N GLU A 199 8.00 -5.72 -8.87
CA GLU A 199 6.92 -5.97 -7.91
C GLU A 199 7.14 -5.21 -6.60
N THR A 200 8.37 -5.22 -6.06
CA THR A 200 8.73 -4.46 -4.86
C THR A 200 8.48 -2.96 -5.05
N LEU A 201 8.88 -2.38 -6.18
CA LEU A 201 8.63 -0.96 -6.48
C LEU A 201 7.14 -0.64 -6.59
N GLN A 202 6.31 -1.55 -7.14
CA GLN A 202 4.87 -1.33 -7.21
C GLN A 202 4.22 -1.40 -5.82
N ILE A 203 4.65 -2.33 -4.97
CA ILE A 203 4.16 -2.43 -3.58
C ILE A 203 4.52 -1.16 -2.80
N LEU A 204 5.78 -0.71 -2.86
CA LEU A 204 6.24 0.53 -2.22
C LEU A 204 5.41 1.74 -2.67
N ARG A 205 5.09 1.82 -3.97
CA ARG A 205 4.21 2.87 -4.50
C ARG A 205 2.80 2.81 -3.93
N ILE A 206 2.18 1.62 -3.93
CA ILE A 206 0.83 1.41 -3.37
C ILE A 206 0.81 1.79 -1.88
N PHE A 207 1.85 1.43 -1.14
CA PHE A 207 1.98 1.75 0.28
C PHE A 207 2.07 3.26 0.52
N ALA A 208 2.94 3.96 -0.22
CA ALA A 208 3.06 5.41 -0.14
C ALA A 208 1.73 6.12 -0.44
N ASP A 209 1.01 5.68 -1.46
CA ASP A 209 -0.29 6.27 -1.81
C ASP A 209 -1.32 6.06 -0.69
N ASN A 210 -1.39 4.86 -0.08
CA ASN A 210 -2.30 4.59 1.03
C ASN A 210 -1.97 5.38 2.31
N ILE A 211 -0.69 5.58 2.60
CA ILE A 211 -0.26 6.44 3.71
C ILE A 211 -0.75 7.87 3.48
N ARG A 212 -0.51 8.43 2.29
CA ARG A 212 -0.96 9.79 1.93
C ARG A 212 -2.48 9.95 1.94
N PHE A 213 -3.22 8.91 1.54
CA PHE A 213 -4.69 8.93 1.62
C PHE A 213 -5.18 9.15 3.06
N THR A 214 -4.51 8.54 4.04
CA THR A 214 -4.88 8.73 5.46
C THR A 214 -4.64 10.18 5.90
N GLY A 215 -3.55 10.80 5.45
CA GLY A 215 -3.25 12.21 5.67
C GLY A 215 -4.32 13.14 5.09
N ASN A 216 -4.67 12.95 3.82
CA ASN A 216 -5.72 13.73 3.17
C ASN A 216 -7.08 13.60 3.90
N ASP A 217 -7.47 12.39 4.31
CA ASP A 217 -8.71 12.15 5.05
C ASP A 217 -8.71 12.82 6.44
N LEU A 218 -7.54 12.94 7.09
CA LEU A 218 -7.40 13.69 8.33
C LEU A 218 -7.48 15.19 8.09
N GLU A 219 -6.82 15.73 7.06
CA GLU A 219 -6.90 17.15 6.72
C GLU A 219 -8.37 17.60 6.47
N ASP A 220 -9.13 16.79 5.73
CA ASP A 220 -10.55 17.01 5.47
C ASP A 220 -11.37 17.17 6.75
N ILE A 221 -11.16 16.28 7.72
CA ILE A 221 -11.83 16.35 9.02
C ILE A 221 -11.32 17.53 9.84
N GLY A 222 -10.04 17.83 9.70
CA GLY A 222 -9.36 18.91 10.40
C GLY A 222 -9.91 20.29 10.10
N HIS A 223 -10.49 20.51 8.94
CA HIS A 223 -11.19 21.77 8.62
C HIS A 223 -12.33 22.09 9.60
N HIS A 224 -12.94 21.08 10.24
CA HIS A 224 -13.97 21.30 11.25
C HIS A 224 -13.42 21.77 12.60
N PHE A 225 -12.16 21.44 12.91
CA PHE A 225 -11.53 21.75 14.19
C PHE A 225 -10.55 22.92 14.12
N THR A 226 -10.05 23.26 12.93
CA THR A 226 -9.07 24.35 12.71
C THR A 226 -9.72 25.66 12.25
N GLY A 227 -11.04 25.67 12.03
CA GLY A 227 -11.78 26.85 11.62
C GLY A 227 -11.85 27.96 12.67
N PRO A 228 -12.43 29.13 12.31
CA PRO A 228 -12.61 30.22 13.26
C PRO A 228 -13.37 29.79 14.51
N PRO A 229 -13.01 30.27 15.72
CA PRO A 229 -13.66 29.83 16.97
C PRO A 229 -15.18 29.96 16.96
N LYS A 230 -15.70 31.00 16.30
CA LYS A 230 -17.14 31.21 16.11
C LYS A 230 -17.81 30.08 15.32
N TYR A 231 -17.16 29.56 14.27
CA TYR A 231 -17.70 28.45 13.49
C TYR A 231 -17.78 27.19 14.36
N ILE A 232 -16.73 26.87 15.11
CA ILE A 232 -16.69 25.69 15.98
C ILE A 232 -17.78 25.79 17.05
N ALA A 233 -17.90 26.94 17.70
CA ALA A 233 -18.91 27.17 18.73
C ALA A 233 -20.35 27.05 18.20
N GLU A 234 -20.67 27.78 17.12
CA GLU A 234 -22.06 27.88 16.65
C GLU A 234 -22.50 26.70 15.79
N TYR A 235 -21.61 26.15 14.96
CA TYR A 235 -21.95 25.09 14.01
C TYR A 235 -21.74 23.68 14.59
N LEU A 236 -20.60 23.47 15.27
CA LEU A 236 -20.19 22.15 15.73
C LEU A 236 -20.69 21.88 17.16
N LEU A 237 -20.56 22.84 18.08
CA LEU A 237 -21.05 22.72 19.45
C LEU A 237 -22.51 23.18 19.63
N GLN A 238 -23.06 23.93 18.66
CA GLN A 238 -24.40 24.53 18.73
C GLN A 238 -24.60 25.45 19.95
N LEU A 239 -23.55 26.18 20.31
CA LEU A 239 -23.53 27.10 21.44
C LEU A 239 -23.42 28.55 20.96
N PRO A 240 -24.08 29.51 21.64
CA PRO A 240 -23.92 30.92 21.33
C PRO A 240 -22.49 31.37 21.69
N TYR A 241 -21.75 31.88 20.70
CA TYR A 241 -20.37 32.34 20.90
C TYR A 241 -20.27 33.61 21.78
N ALA A 242 -21.34 34.40 21.82
CA ALA A 242 -21.45 35.59 22.65
C ALA A 242 -22.48 35.39 23.78
N GLY A 243 -22.18 35.94 24.96
CA GLY A 243 -23.08 35.88 26.12
C GLY A 243 -22.34 35.58 27.43
N PRO A 244 -23.07 35.33 28.53
CA PRO A 244 -22.49 35.09 29.85
C PRO A 244 -21.62 33.81 29.92
N TYR A 245 -21.73 32.93 28.93
CA TYR A 245 -20.95 31.67 28.83
C TYR A 245 -19.80 31.73 27.82
N ALA A 246 -19.49 32.89 27.25
CA ALA A 246 -18.49 33.01 26.17
C ALA A 246 -17.10 32.51 26.58
N THR A 247 -16.69 32.68 27.85
CA THR A 247 -15.42 32.18 28.38
C THR A 247 -15.33 30.66 28.39
N ILE A 248 -16.42 29.97 28.76
CA ILE A 248 -16.48 28.50 28.78
C ILE A 248 -16.43 27.96 27.35
N VAL A 249 -17.21 28.56 26.44
CA VAL A 249 -17.22 28.18 25.02
C VAL A 249 -15.83 28.39 24.40
N ALA A 250 -15.15 29.49 24.72
CA ALA A 250 -13.79 29.73 24.25
C ALA A 250 -12.81 28.66 24.73
N GLN A 251 -12.89 28.24 26.00
CA GLN A 251 -12.06 27.15 26.55
C GLN A 251 -12.34 25.81 25.87
N GLU A 252 -13.60 25.47 25.60
CA GLU A 252 -13.96 24.24 24.89
C GLU A 252 -13.44 24.21 23.44
N VAL A 253 -13.53 25.35 22.75
CA VAL A 253 -12.99 25.51 21.39
C VAL A 253 -11.48 25.42 21.38
N GLU A 254 -10.79 26.08 22.33
CA GLU A 254 -9.34 26.01 22.49
C GLU A 254 -8.89 24.57 22.76
N ALA A 255 -9.59 23.85 23.63
CA ALA A 255 -9.33 22.44 23.91
C ALA A 255 -9.49 21.56 22.67
N LEU A 256 -10.54 21.76 21.86
CA LEU A 256 -10.74 21.04 20.60
C LEU A 256 -9.61 21.30 19.58
N GLN A 257 -9.18 22.55 19.48
CA GLN A 257 -8.08 22.95 18.60
C GLN A 257 -6.74 22.39 19.08
N ALA A 258 -6.44 22.50 20.37
CA ALA A 258 -5.24 21.96 20.98
C ALA A 258 -5.16 20.44 20.82
N ASN A 259 -6.26 19.73 21.07
CA ASN A 259 -6.32 18.29 20.85
C ASN A 259 -6.10 17.93 19.38
N TRP A 260 -6.75 18.64 18.45
CA TRP A 260 -6.58 18.37 17.03
C TRP A 260 -5.13 18.59 16.58
N ASN A 261 -4.47 19.63 17.09
CA ASN A 261 -3.05 19.89 16.81
C ASN A 261 -2.14 18.75 17.28
N ILE A 262 -2.46 18.09 18.39
CA ILE A 262 -1.71 16.91 18.85
C ILE A 262 -1.90 15.75 17.86
N VAL A 263 -3.14 15.50 17.42
CA VAL A 263 -3.47 14.44 16.46
C VAL A 263 -2.75 14.66 15.13
N THR A 264 -2.85 15.86 14.56
CA THR A 264 -2.26 16.18 13.26
C THR A 264 -0.74 16.20 13.32
N LYS A 265 -0.15 16.74 14.39
CA LYS A 265 1.29 16.72 14.58
C LYS A 265 1.83 15.29 14.62
N PHE A 266 1.22 14.42 15.43
CA PHE A 266 1.62 13.02 15.51
C PHE A 266 1.50 12.29 14.17
N HIS A 267 0.38 12.51 13.45
CA HIS A 267 0.21 11.93 12.12
C HIS A 267 1.29 12.41 11.16
N HIS A 268 1.52 13.72 11.07
CA HIS A 268 2.45 14.31 10.12
C HIS A 268 3.89 13.84 10.35
N GLU A 269 4.34 13.81 11.62
CA GLU A 269 5.66 13.28 11.98
C GLU A 269 5.82 11.79 11.59
N THR A 270 4.76 11.00 11.79
CA THR A 270 4.77 9.57 11.48
C THR A 270 4.71 9.32 9.98
N GLU A 271 3.81 10.00 9.27
CA GLU A 271 3.65 9.95 7.82
C GLU A 271 4.96 10.32 7.12
N GLN A 272 5.59 11.43 7.52
CA GLN A 272 6.86 11.85 6.94
C GLN A 272 7.94 10.78 7.12
N ARG A 273 8.04 10.19 8.31
CA ARG A 273 8.99 9.12 8.61
C ARG A 273 8.75 7.88 7.74
N LEU A 274 7.49 7.44 7.60
CA LEU A 274 7.16 6.26 6.79
C LEU A 274 7.39 6.51 5.30
N LEU A 275 7.00 7.67 4.78
CA LEU A 275 7.20 8.03 3.38
C LEU A 275 8.68 8.18 3.03
N GLN A 276 9.48 8.76 3.92
CA GLN A 276 10.93 8.85 3.74
C GLN A 276 11.56 7.45 3.65
N ARG A 277 11.18 6.53 4.54
CA ARG A 277 11.66 5.13 4.50
C ARG A 277 11.30 4.44 3.18
N ILE A 278 10.07 4.65 2.69
CA ILE A 278 9.63 4.10 1.41
C ILE A 278 10.44 4.68 0.24
N GLU A 279 10.72 5.99 0.25
CA GLU A 279 11.50 6.66 -0.80
C GLU A 279 12.94 6.16 -0.84
N GLU A 280 13.59 6.07 0.33
CA GLU A 280 14.94 5.52 0.48
C GLU A 280 14.99 4.09 -0.07
N LYS A 281 14.06 3.24 0.35
CA LYS A 281 13.99 1.84 -0.13
C LYS A 281 13.68 1.74 -1.63
N ALA A 282 12.84 2.62 -2.15
CA ALA A 282 12.51 2.65 -3.57
C ALA A 282 13.74 3.02 -4.43
N GLU A 283 14.53 4.01 -4.00
CA GLU A 283 15.77 4.37 -4.71
C GLU A 283 16.85 3.29 -4.60
N GLU A 284 16.96 2.60 -3.46
CA GLU A 284 17.83 1.41 -3.32
C GLU A 284 17.45 0.32 -4.33
N VAL A 285 16.18 -0.11 -4.34
CA VAL A 285 15.69 -1.16 -5.24
C VAL A 285 15.82 -0.76 -6.70
N LYS A 286 15.57 0.51 -7.02
CA LYS A 286 15.72 1.06 -8.37
C LYS A 286 17.17 1.07 -8.83
N SER A 287 18.09 1.47 -7.96
CA SER A 287 19.54 1.40 -8.22
C SER A 287 19.99 -0.03 -8.51
N LEU A 288 19.53 -0.99 -7.70
CA LEU A 288 19.82 -2.43 -7.91
C LEU A 288 19.28 -2.94 -9.24
N ARG A 289 18.03 -2.59 -9.58
CA ARG A 289 17.41 -2.95 -10.86
C ARG A 289 18.21 -2.39 -12.04
N ASP A 290 18.57 -1.11 -11.98
CA ASP A 290 19.29 -0.45 -13.07
C ASP A 290 20.72 -1.03 -13.20
N GLY A 291 21.38 -1.35 -12.09
CA GLY A 291 22.64 -2.10 -12.07
C GLY A 291 22.53 -3.47 -12.76
N LEU A 292 21.49 -4.24 -12.45
CA LEU A 292 21.21 -5.54 -13.06
C LEU A 292 20.98 -5.44 -14.58
N LEU A 293 20.18 -4.47 -15.02
CA LEU A 293 19.86 -4.28 -16.44
C LEU A 293 21.10 -3.85 -17.25
N ASN A 294 21.93 -3.00 -16.65
CA ASN A 294 23.20 -2.58 -17.26
C ASN A 294 24.19 -3.75 -17.39
N ALA A 295 24.32 -4.58 -16.35
CA ALA A 295 25.17 -5.78 -16.39
C ALA A 295 24.68 -6.80 -17.42
N THR A 296 23.36 -7.01 -17.50
CA THR A 296 22.73 -7.91 -18.50
C THR A 296 22.99 -7.42 -19.92
N SER A 297 22.81 -6.12 -20.18
CA SER A 297 23.10 -5.50 -21.47
C SER A 297 24.57 -5.68 -21.89
N LEU A 298 25.52 -5.56 -20.94
CA LEU A 298 26.94 -5.80 -21.19
C LEU A 298 27.24 -7.27 -21.51
N LEU A 299 26.57 -8.21 -20.84
CA LEU A 299 26.71 -9.64 -21.17
C LEU A 299 26.16 -9.95 -22.55
N GLU A 300 24.98 -9.45 -22.89
CA GLU A 300 24.39 -9.65 -24.23
C GLU A 300 25.31 -9.11 -25.33
N ALA A 301 25.91 -7.94 -25.13
CA ALA A 301 26.90 -7.37 -26.03
C ALA A 301 28.18 -8.25 -26.14
N SER A 302 28.67 -8.77 -25.02
CA SER A 302 29.82 -9.70 -24.98
C SER A 302 29.51 -11.02 -25.68
N GLN A 303 28.31 -11.59 -25.48
CA GLN A 303 27.86 -12.81 -26.13
C GLN A 303 27.69 -12.62 -27.64
N SER A 304 27.12 -11.49 -28.07
CA SER A 304 27.03 -11.10 -29.48
C SER A 304 28.42 -10.99 -30.12
N THR A 305 29.40 -10.43 -29.41
CA THR A 305 30.79 -10.37 -29.87
C THR A 305 31.41 -11.77 -30.02
N LYS A 306 31.15 -12.68 -29.07
CA LYS A 306 31.59 -14.09 -29.17
C LYS A 306 30.93 -14.78 -30.38
N MET A 307 29.63 -14.58 -30.60
CA MET A 307 28.90 -15.12 -31.75
C MET A 307 29.48 -14.61 -33.07
N SER A 308 29.78 -13.30 -33.14
CA SER A 308 30.42 -12.68 -34.30
C SER A 308 31.76 -13.35 -34.64
N ARG A 309 32.59 -13.66 -33.63
CA ARG A 309 33.85 -14.39 -33.84
C ARG A 309 33.64 -15.80 -34.39
N TYR A 310 32.63 -16.53 -33.93
CA TYR A 310 32.30 -17.85 -34.46
C TYR A 310 31.84 -17.78 -35.93
N ILE A 311 31.05 -16.77 -36.29
CA ILE A 311 30.63 -16.56 -37.69
C ILE A 311 31.84 -16.32 -38.58
N ILE A 312 32.81 -15.50 -38.14
CA ILE A 312 34.04 -15.25 -38.90
C ILE A 312 34.84 -16.55 -39.08
N ALA A 313 35.06 -17.31 -38.00
CA ALA A 313 35.78 -18.58 -38.06
C ALA A 313 35.09 -19.60 -38.99
N PHE A 314 33.76 -19.75 -38.87
CA PHE A 314 32.97 -20.62 -39.72
C PHE A 314 33.03 -20.20 -41.20
N THR A 315 32.97 -18.90 -41.48
CA THR A 315 33.08 -18.37 -42.84
C THR A 315 34.45 -18.65 -43.44
N VAL A 316 35.54 -18.47 -42.67
CA VAL A 316 36.90 -18.81 -43.10
C VAL A 316 37.03 -20.30 -43.44
N VAL A 317 36.53 -21.18 -42.57
CA VAL A 317 36.52 -22.64 -42.82
C VAL A 317 35.70 -22.95 -44.08
N THR A 318 34.51 -22.36 -44.22
CA THR A 318 33.65 -22.61 -45.37
C THR A 318 34.32 -22.14 -46.68
N ILE A 319 34.89 -20.94 -46.73
CA ILE A 319 35.59 -20.43 -47.91
C ILE A 319 36.81 -21.30 -48.25
N ALA A 320 37.54 -21.80 -47.25
CA ALA A 320 38.72 -22.63 -47.49
C ALA A 320 38.37 -24.05 -47.98
N TYR A 321 37.32 -24.66 -47.45
CA TYR A 321 37.01 -26.08 -47.69
C TYR A 321 35.93 -26.33 -48.75
N LEU A 322 35.06 -25.35 -49.04
CA LEU A 322 33.97 -25.52 -50.01
C LEU A 322 34.49 -25.63 -51.46
N PRO A 323 35.45 -24.81 -51.94
CA PRO A 323 35.98 -24.97 -53.30
C PRO A 323 36.72 -26.31 -53.51
N PRO A 324 37.64 -26.77 -52.63
CA PRO A 324 38.26 -28.08 -52.77
C PRO A 324 37.27 -29.24 -52.68
N SER A 325 36.27 -29.17 -51.80
CA SER A 325 35.24 -30.20 -51.69
C SER A 325 34.36 -30.27 -52.95
N PHE A 326 34.04 -29.11 -53.53
CA PHE A 326 33.34 -29.04 -54.82
C PHE A 326 34.19 -29.67 -55.94
N VAL A 327 35.47 -29.32 -56.03
CA VAL A 327 36.41 -29.90 -57.00
C VAL A 327 36.51 -31.42 -56.82
N ALA A 328 36.71 -31.90 -55.58
CA ALA A 328 36.78 -33.33 -55.29
C ALA A 328 35.48 -34.07 -55.68
N THR A 329 34.32 -33.44 -55.46
CA THR A 329 33.03 -34.02 -55.86
C THR A 329 32.85 -34.01 -57.38
N ALA A 330 33.21 -32.91 -58.06
CA ALA A 330 33.12 -32.80 -59.52
C ALA A 330 34.04 -33.80 -60.24
N PHE A 331 35.25 -34.02 -59.73
CA PHE A 331 36.15 -35.05 -60.25
C PHE A 331 35.83 -36.48 -59.75
N GLY A 332 35.08 -36.61 -58.66
CA GLY A 332 34.57 -37.89 -58.15
C GLY A 332 33.29 -38.36 -58.83
N THR A 333 32.53 -37.45 -59.45
CA THR A 333 31.36 -37.82 -60.28
C THR A 333 31.81 -38.46 -61.59
N GLN A 334 31.09 -39.49 -62.04
CA GLN A 334 31.38 -40.28 -63.26
C GLN A 334 31.37 -39.46 -64.57
N LEU A 335 31.05 -38.17 -64.51
CA LEU A 335 31.06 -37.22 -65.64
C LEU A 335 32.41 -37.09 -66.35
N PHE A 336 33.53 -37.46 -65.71
CA PHE A 336 34.87 -37.48 -66.32
C PHE A 336 35.49 -38.88 -66.39
N ASN A 337 34.69 -39.94 -66.17
CA ASN A 337 35.17 -41.30 -66.32
C ASN A 337 35.12 -41.68 -67.80
N ASP A 338 36.29 -41.73 -68.47
CA ASP A 338 36.41 -41.94 -69.93
C ASP A 338 35.67 -43.18 -70.46
N ARG A 339 35.40 -44.18 -69.61
CA ARG A 339 34.68 -45.40 -69.99
C ARG A 339 33.17 -45.20 -70.22
N ASP A 340 32.52 -44.24 -69.55
CA ASP A 340 31.06 -44.01 -69.67
C ASP A 340 30.70 -42.91 -70.68
N ASN A 341 31.57 -41.90 -70.85
CA ASN A 341 31.37 -40.83 -71.83
C ASN A 341 31.52 -41.29 -73.29
N ALA A 342 32.36 -42.30 -73.56
CA ALA A 342 32.52 -42.87 -74.90
C ALA A 342 31.21 -43.47 -75.46
N VAL A 343 30.35 -44.00 -74.58
CA VAL A 343 29.04 -44.57 -74.94
C VAL A 343 28.00 -43.47 -75.20
N THR A 344 28.12 -42.32 -74.54
CA THR A 344 27.14 -41.22 -74.68
C THR A 344 27.44 -40.35 -75.89
N ILE A 345 28.72 -40.11 -76.22
CA ILE A 345 29.15 -39.39 -77.44
C ILE A 345 28.77 -40.18 -78.72
N THR A 346 28.80 -41.51 -78.69
CA THR A 346 28.33 -42.33 -79.82
C THR A 346 26.81 -42.32 -79.99
N LYS A 347 26.04 -42.09 -78.92
CA LYS A 347 24.56 -42.04 -78.95
C LYS A 347 24.00 -40.76 -79.57
N TYR A 348 24.71 -39.62 -79.48
CA TYR A 348 24.25 -38.33 -80.02
C TYR A 348 24.89 -37.93 -81.36
N LYS A 349 25.87 -38.69 -81.85
CA LYS A 349 26.48 -38.48 -83.18
C LYS A 349 25.54 -38.75 -84.36
N TRP A 350 24.33 -39.26 -84.10
CA TRP A 350 23.31 -39.58 -85.09
C TRP A 350 22.14 -38.57 -85.15
N ILE A 351 22.23 -37.44 -84.42
CA ILE A 351 21.15 -36.43 -84.35
C ILE A 351 21.58 -35.06 -84.97
N LEU A 352 22.76 -34.97 -85.58
CA LEU A 352 23.18 -33.90 -86.49
C LEU A 352 23.59 -34.53 -87.81
#